data_AF-A0A7K0LUD3-F1
#
_entry.id   AF-A0A7K0LUD3-F1
#
_cell.length_a   1.000
_cell.length_b   1.000
_cell.length_c   1.000
_cell.angle_alpha   90.00
_cell.angle_beta   90.00
_cell.angle_gamma   90.00
#
_symmetry.space_group_name_H-M   'P 1'
#
loop_
_entity.id
_entity.type
_entity.pdbx_description
1 polymer ?
#
loop_
_entity_poly.entity_id
_entity_poly.type
_entity_poly.pdbx_seq_one_letter_code
_entity_poly.pdbx_strand_id
1 'polypeptide(L)'
;MTFSRSHHRVIAAALGCLDPASLRANECLFAGGTALTLRYGEYRESTDIDFVIADANAYRRLREMCKERGFDALTVPGQRVVTASPLRIDQYG
;
A
#
# COMPACT_ATOMS: atom_id res chain seq x y z
N MET A 1 -16.52 1.51 -6.83
CA MET A 1 -16.07 1.99 -8.15
C MET A 1 -15.53 0.80 -8.91
N THR A 2 -15.93 0.63 -10.17
CA THR A 2 -15.40 -0.45 -11.01
C THR A 2 -14.39 0.17 -11.97
N PHE A 3 -13.11 -0.14 -11.80
CA PHE A 3 -12.05 0.30 -12.73
C PHE A 3 -12.21 -0.42 -14.08
N SER A 4 -11.88 0.24 -15.19
CA SER A 4 -11.94 -0.33 -16.54
C SER A 4 -10.72 -1.20 -16.85
N ARG A 5 -9.54 -0.80 -16.36
CA ARG A 5 -8.28 -1.51 -16.60
C ARG A 5 -8.12 -2.68 -15.64
N SER A 6 -7.68 -3.83 -16.16
CA SER A 6 -7.44 -5.03 -15.35
C SER A 6 -6.44 -4.77 -14.23
N HIS A 7 -5.34 -4.07 -14.52
CA HIS A 7 -4.29 -3.79 -13.55
C HIS A 7 -4.77 -2.91 -12.40
N HIS A 8 -5.57 -1.88 -12.69
CA HIS A 8 -6.15 -1.02 -11.66
C HIS A 8 -7.18 -1.72 -10.78
N ARG A 9 -7.91 -2.72 -11.30
CA ARG A 9 -8.76 -3.59 -10.48
C ARG A 9 -7.94 -4.40 -9.48
N VAL A 10 -6.79 -4.93 -9.93
CA VAL A 10 -5.87 -5.68 -9.05
C VAL A 10 -5.30 -4.77 -7.97
N ILE A 11 -4.84 -3.56 -8.33
CA ILE A 11 -4.38 -2.56 -7.36
C ILE A 11 -5.48 -2.22 -6.34
N ALA A 12 -6.70 -1.97 -6.81
CA ALA A 12 -7.83 -1.66 -5.93
C ALA A 12 -8.17 -2.81 -4.97
N ALA A 13 -8.09 -4.05 -5.45
CA ALA A 13 -8.26 -5.23 -4.61
C ALA A 13 -7.14 -5.33 -3.55
N ALA A 14 -5.89 -5.10 -3.95
CA ALA A 14 -4.75 -5.10 -3.02
C ALA A 14 -4.88 -3.99 -1.96
N LEU A 15 -5.26 -2.77 -2.36
CA LEU A 15 -5.55 -1.66 -1.44
C LEU A 15 -6.72 -2.00 -0.49
N GLY A 16 -7.73 -2.75 -0.97
CA GLY A 16 -8.84 -3.23 -0.15
C GLY A 16 -8.47 -4.28 0.90
N CYS A 17 -7.29 -4.90 0.78
CA CYS A 17 -6.75 -5.82 1.79
C CYS A 17 -6.07 -5.09 2.95
N LEU A 18 -5.68 -3.82 2.77
CA LEU A 18 -4.90 -3.08 3.76
C LEU A 18 -5.76 -2.64 4.94
N ASP A 19 -5.16 -2.53 6.13
CA ASP A 19 -5.82 -2.05 7.33
C ASP A 19 -5.81 -0.51 7.38
N PRO A 20 -6.94 0.17 7.08
CA PRO A 20 -7.00 1.63 7.07
C PRO A 20 -6.82 2.24 8.46
N ALA A 21 -7.14 1.52 9.55
CA ALA A 21 -6.98 2.02 10.90
C ALA A 21 -5.50 2.04 11.29
N SER A 22 -4.78 0.94 11.00
CA SER A 22 -3.32 0.87 11.20
C SER A 22 -2.57 1.91 10.37
N LEU A 23 -2.91 2.06 9.09
CA LEU A 23 -2.29 3.07 8.22
C LEU A 23 -2.54 4.49 8.74
N ARG A 24 -3.77 4.80 9.14
CA ARG A 24 -4.12 6.12 9.70
C ARG A 24 -3.43 6.40 11.03
N ALA A 25 -3.30 5.41 11.90
CA ALA A 25 -2.59 5.54 13.18
C ALA A 25 -1.10 5.85 13.03
N ASN A 26 -0.51 5.55 11.86
CA ASN A 26 0.88 5.83 11.52
C ASN A 26 1.02 6.96 10.48
N GLU A 27 -0.02 7.77 10.27
CA GLU A 27 -0.03 8.86 9.28
C GLU A 27 0.45 8.43 7.88
N CYS A 28 0.18 7.17 7.52
CA CYS A 28 0.58 6.54 6.28
C CYS A 28 -0.53 6.72 5.24
N LEU A 29 -0.24 7.46 4.18
CA LEU A 29 -1.21 7.87 3.18
C LEU A 29 -0.89 7.28 1.82
N PHE A 30 -1.90 6.74 1.13
CA PHE A 30 -1.77 6.31 -0.25
C PHE A 30 -1.50 7.52 -1.15
N ALA A 31 -0.46 7.44 -1.98
CA ALA A 31 0.10 8.56 -2.70
C ALA A 31 0.63 8.14 -4.08
N GLY A 32 1.45 9.01 -4.68
CA GLY A 32 2.09 8.76 -5.94
C GLY A 32 1.17 8.85 -7.16
N GLY A 33 1.71 8.40 -8.28
CA GLY A 33 1.05 8.47 -9.59
C GLY A 33 -0.25 7.67 -9.65
N THR A 34 -0.27 6.52 -8.96
CA THR A 34 -1.40 5.61 -8.94
C THR A 34 -2.57 6.19 -8.15
N ALA A 35 -2.32 6.89 -7.03
CA ALA A 35 -3.40 7.55 -6.28
C ALA A 35 -4.13 8.61 -7.15
N LEU A 36 -3.37 9.42 -7.89
CA LEU A 36 -3.96 10.38 -8.83
C LEU A 36 -4.69 9.67 -9.97
N THR A 37 -4.10 8.60 -10.52
CA THR A 37 -4.66 7.83 -11.62
C THR A 37 -6.01 7.21 -11.27
N LEU A 38 -6.11 6.56 -10.10
CA LEU A 38 -7.36 5.96 -9.63
C LEU A 38 -8.40 7.02 -9.28
N ARG A 39 -7.99 8.19 -8.76
CA ARG A 39 -8.89 9.29 -8.41
C ARG A 39 -9.48 10.02 -9.62
N TYR A 40 -8.70 10.20 -10.69
CA TYR A 40 -9.08 10.98 -11.86
C TYR A 40 -9.43 10.11 -13.08
N GLY A 41 -10.11 8.98 -12.84
CA GLY A 41 -10.75 8.21 -13.91
C GLY A 41 -9.77 7.47 -14.83
N GLU A 42 -8.66 6.97 -14.31
CA GLU A 42 -7.69 6.15 -15.07
C GLU A 42 -7.11 6.86 -16.31
N TYR A 43 -6.90 8.18 -16.21
CA TYR A 43 -6.40 9.04 -17.31
C TYR A 43 -5.06 8.58 -17.92
N ARG A 44 -4.29 7.78 -17.17
CA ARG A 44 -3.13 7.05 -17.64
C ARG A 44 -3.12 5.67 -16.99
N GLU A 45 -2.21 4.81 -17.41
CA GLU A 45 -1.92 3.57 -16.69
C GLU A 45 -0.84 3.83 -15.64
N SER A 46 -1.03 3.28 -14.43
CA SER A 46 -0.08 3.38 -13.33
C SER A 46 -0.12 2.07 -12.54
N THR A 47 1.05 1.50 -12.29
CA THR A 47 1.18 0.11 -11.81
C THR A 47 1.67 0.02 -10.36
N ASP A 48 2.33 1.06 -9.88
CA ASP A 48 2.98 1.04 -8.56
C ASP A 48 2.00 1.41 -7.45
N ILE A 49 2.32 1.08 -6.20
CA ILE A 49 1.53 1.47 -5.03
C ILE A 49 2.46 2.19 -4.06
N ASP A 50 2.34 3.51 -4.01
CA ASP A 50 3.18 4.35 -3.16
C ASP A 50 2.43 4.79 -1.90
N PHE A 51 3.15 4.85 -0.79
CA PHE A 51 2.68 5.47 0.45
C PHE A 51 3.64 6.56 0.90
N VAL A 52 3.11 7.61 1.52
CA VAL A 52 3.90 8.66 2.18
C VAL A 52 3.58 8.69 3.66
N ILE A 53 4.61 8.89 4.47
CA ILE A 53 4.51 8.99 5.93
C ILE A 53 5.27 10.25 6.33
N ALA A 54 4.59 11.16 7.04
CA ALA A 54 5.17 12.44 7.43
C ALA A 54 6.09 12.32 8.67
N ASP A 55 5.75 11.43 9.60
CA ASP A 55 6.49 11.25 10.85
C ASP A 55 7.55 10.12 10.76
N ALA A 56 8.79 10.45 11.06
CA ALA A 56 9.90 9.50 10.99
C ALA A 56 9.80 8.35 12.00
N ASN A 57 9.15 8.56 13.16
CA ASN A 57 8.95 7.50 14.14
C ASN A 57 7.84 6.54 13.69
N ALA A 58 6.79 7.04 13.05
CA ALA A 58 5.74 6.25 12.42
C ALA A 58 6.30 5.40 11.28
N TYR A 59 7.17 5.97 10.45
CA TYR A 59 7.89 5.21 9.42
C TYR A 59 8.72 4.07 10.04
N ARG A 60 9.51 4.38 11.08
CA ARG A 60 10.30 3.35 11.79
C ARG A 60 9.41 2.25 12.36
N ARG A 61 8.27 2.61 12.96
CA ARG A 61 7.33 1.65 13.54
C ARG A 61 6.75 0.72 12.49
N LEU A 62 6.26 1.26 11.38
CA LEU A 62 5.74 0.45 10.27
C LEU A 62 6.82 -0.46 9.69
N ARG A 63 8.05 0.05 9.56
CA ARG A 63 9.19 -0.73 9.09
C ARG A 63 9.50 -1.92 10.01
N GLU A 64 9.52 -1.73 11.33
CA GLU A 64 9.70 -2.84 12.28
C GLU A 64 8.53 -3.83 12.24
N MET A 65 7.28 -3.35 12.18
CA MET A 65 6.11 -4.22 12.03
C MET A 65 6.20 -5.11 10.78
N CYS A 66 6.64 -4.55 9.65
CA CYS A 66 6.84 -5.26 8.40
C CYS A 66 8.02 -6.24 8.44
N LYS A 67 9.08 -5.97 9.20
CA LYS A 67 10.17 -6.94 9.41
C LYS A 67 9.69 -8.17 10.18
N GLU A 68 8.89 -7.95 11.22
CA GLU A 68 8.44 -9.03 12.11
C GLU A 68 7.38 -9.92 11.46
N ARG A 69 6.43 -9.32 10.75
CA ARG A 69 5.23 -10.02 10.24
C ARG A 69 5.14 -10.05 8.71
N GLY A 70 6.14 -9.51 8.01
CA GLY A 70 6.07 -9.33 6.57
C GLY A 70 4.97 -8.35 6.16
N PHE A 71 4.44 -8.53 4.95
CA PHE A 71 3.38 -7.67 4.42
C PHE A 71 2.05 -7.81 5.18
N ASP A 72 1.82 -8.95 5.84
CA ASP A 72 0.64 -9.20 6.69
C ASP A 72 0.55 -8.18 7.86
N ALA A 73 1.63 -7.45 8.16
CA ALA A 73 1.62 -6.34 9.11
C ALA A 73 0.71 -5.16 8.72
N LEU A 74 0.45 -5.02 7.42
CA LEU A 74 -0.30 -3.92 6.83
C LEU A 74 -1.71 -4.31 6.39
N THR A 75 -2.08 -5.59 6.48
CA THR A 75 -3.38 -6.08 6.05
C THR A 75 -4.37 -6.18 7.20
N VAL A 76 -5.65 -6.12 6.86
CA VAL A 76 -6.72 -6.48 7.81
C VAL A 76 -6.52 -7.93 8.25
N PRO A 77 -6.70 -8.28 9.54
CA PRO A 77 -6.58 -9.66 10.01
C PRO A 77 -7.42 -10.63 9.16
N GLY A 78 -6.78 -11.69 8.67
CA GLY A 78 -7.41 -12.69 7.80
C GLY A 78 -7.39 -12.35 6.30
N GLN A 79 -7.02 -11.12 5.91
CA GLN A 79 -6.69 -10.79 4.54
C GLN A 79 -5.20 -10.97 4.27
N ARG A 80 -4.87 -11.38 3.04
CA ARG A 80 -3.50 -11.60 2.62
C ARG A 80 -3.26 -11.01 1.23
N VAL A 81 -2.09 -10.40 1.08
CA VAL A 81 -1.54 -10.05 -0.24
C VAL A 81 -0.39 -10.99 -0.51
N VAL A 82 -0.47 -11.75 -1.61
CA VAL A 82 0.60 -12.66 -2.02
C VAL A 82 1.65 -11.84 -2.75
N THR A 83 2.86 -11.80 -2.22
CA THR A 83 3.99 -11.13 -2.88
C THR A 83 4.66 -12.10 -3.85
N ALA A 84 4.99 -11.65 -5.06
CA ALA A 84 5.70 -12.45 -6.05
C ALA A 84 7.18 -12.67 -5.68
N SER A 85 7.69 -11.94 -4.70
CA SER A 85 9.04 -12.03 -4.17
C SER A 85 9.06 -11.73 -2.67
N PRO A 86 10.10 -12.13 -1.94
CA PRO A 86 10.23 -11.77 -0.53
C PRO A 86 10.18 -10.25 -0.34
N LEU A 87 9.52 -9.82 0.72
CA LEU A 87 9.48 -8.41 1.11
C LEU A 87 10.92 -7.91 1.31
N ARG A 88 11.27 -6.83 0.63
CA ARG A 88 12.55 -6.13 0.83
C ARG A 88 12.31 -4.89 1.64
N ILE A 89 13.20 -4.66 2.60
CA ILE A 89 13.21 -3.48 3.44
C ILE A 89 14.65 -2.99 3.47
N ASP A 90 15.01 -2.12 2.52
CA ASP A 90 16.37 -1.63 2.38
C ASP A 90 16.51 -0.17 2.89
N GLN A 91 17.56 0.52 2.46
CA GLN A 91 17.90 1.88 2.89
C GLN A 91 17.38 2.96 1.93
N TYR A 92 16.77 2.57 0.81
CA TYR A 92 16.27 3.44 -0.24
C TYR A 92 14.74 3.40 -0.31
N GLY A 93 14.06 3.69 0.81
CA GLY A 93 12.60 3.55 0.86
C GLY A 93 12.18 2.09 0.91
#